data_AF-A0A176X1X2-F1
#
_entry.id   AF-A0A176X1X2-F1
#
_cell.length_a   1.000
_cell.length_b   1.000
_cell.length_c   1.000
_cell.angle_alpha   90.00
_cell.angle_beta   90.00
_cell.angle_gamma   90.00
#
_symmetry.space_group_name_H-M   'P 1'
#
loop_
_entity.id
_entity.type
_entity.pdbx_description
1 polymer ?
#
loop_
_entity_poly.entity_id
_entity_poly.type
_entity_poly.pdbx_seq_one_letter_code
_entity_poly.pdbx_strand_id
1 'polypeptide(L)'
;MKIDWDYIQKYWDWLGHIIEGLVMSAIVTVIFLFAVPFKVAALMGLAFSIGHFHGREKRDYERSVDMKPPHLKGYLMWRWNFDQITDFWPTAVVLLFVMLIVNGL
;
A
#
# COMPACT_ATOMS: atom_id res chain seq x y z
N MET A 1 10.39 -18.52 -24.41
CA MET A 1 9.84 -18.76 -23.07
C MET A 1 8.49 -18.04 -23.01
N LYS A 2 7.37 -18.76 -22.84
CA LYS A 2 6.05 -18.12 -22.69
C LYS A 2 5.86 -17.85 -21.21
N ILE A 3 5.78 -16.58 -20.83
CA ILE A 3 5.50 -16.20 -19.44
C ILE A 3 4.04 -16.57 -19.15
N ASP A 4 3.83 -17.34 -18.09
CA ASP A 4 2.50 -17.66 -17.58
C ASP A 4 2.03 -16.50 -16.69
N TRP A 5 1.29 -15.59 -17.31
CA TRP A 5 0.77 -14.41 -16.65
C TRP A 5 -0.27 -14.74 -15.58
N ASP A 6 -1.04 -15.82 -15.75
CA ASP A 6 -2.04 -16.25 -14.78
C ASP A 6 -1.36 -16.75 -13.49
N TYR A 7 -0.24 -17.47 -13.63
CA TYR A 7 0.58 -17.86 -12.49
C TYR A 7 1.14 -16.64 -11.75
N ILE A 8 1.72 -15.68 -12.48
CA ILE A 8 2.28 -14.47 -11.87
C ILE A 8 1.19 -13.67 -11.16
N GLN A 9 0.06 -13.44 -11.81
CA GLN A 9 -1.06 -12.72 -11.21
C GLN A 9 -1.61 -13.46 -9.99
N LYS A 10 -1.66 -14.79 -10.00
CA LYS A 10 -2.20 -15.56 -8.87
C LYS A 10 -1.28 -15.61 -7.64
N TYR A 11 0.04 -15.59 -7.84
CA TYR A 11 1.00 -15.85 -6.76
C TYR A 11 1.95 -14.68 -6.44
N TRP A 12 2.02 -13.68 -7.31
CA TRP A 12 2.98 -12.58 -7.24
C TRP A 12 2.36 -11.19 -7.39
N ASP A 13 1.03 -11.05 -7.36
CA ASP A 13 0.35 -9.74 -7.45
C ASP A 13 0.81 -8.78 -6.34
N TRP A 14 0.94 -9.30 -5.12
CA TRP A 14 1.47 -8.58 -3.96
C TRP A 14 2.86 -7.96 -4.20
N LEU A 15 3.69 -8.55 -5.07
CA LEU A 15 4.99 -7.97 -5.43
C LEU A 15 4.80 -6.75 -6.36
N GLY A 16 3.82 -6.80 -7.24
CA GLY A 16 3.38 -5.65 -8.04
C GLY A 16 2.95 -4.49 -7.16
N HIS A 17 2.23 -4.76 -6.07
CA HIS A 17 1.79 -3.75 -5.11
C HIS A 17 2.94 -3.08 -4.35
N ILE A 18 4.02 -3.80 -4.05
CA ILE A 18 5.24 -3.19 -3.51
C ILE A 18 5.81 -2.15 -4.48
N ILE A 19 5.92 -2.51 -5.76
CA ILE A 19 6.44 -1.61 -6.80
C ILE A 19 5.52 -0.40 -6.97
N GLU A 20 4.21 -0.62 -7.04
CA GLU A 20 3.20 0.43 -7.11
C GLU A 20 3.32 1.40 -5.92
N GLY A 21 3.46 0.87 -4.70
CA GLY A 21 3.65 1.68 -3.50
C GLY A 21 4.92 2.53 -3.54
N LEU A 22 6.05 1.99 -4.04
CA LEU A 22 7.29 2.75 -4.19
C LEU A 22 7.16 3.86 -5.25
N VAL A 23 6.56 3.55 -6.40
CA VAL A 23 6.32 4.52 -7.48
C VAL A 23 5.38 5.63 -7.00
N MET A 24 4.28 5.27 -6.34
CA MET A 24 3.34 6.23 -5.78
C MET A 24 4.01 7.13 -4.73
N SER A 25 4.85 6.56 -3.86
CA SER A 25 5.63 7.31 -2.89
C SER A 25 6.56 8.31 -3.56
N ALA A 26 7.24 7.91 -4.64
CA ALA A 26 8.13 8.78 -5.40
C ALA A 26 7.35 9.93 -6.08
N ILE A 27 6.20 9.64 -6.69
CA ILE A 27 5.34 10.66 -7.30
C ILE A 27 4.91 11.68 -6.26
N VAL A 28 4.37 11.23 -5.12
CA VAL A 28 3.91 12.12 -4.05
C VAL A 28 5.07 12.91 -3.46
N THR A 29 6.24 12.29 -3.30
CA THR A 29 7.46 12.99 -2.87
C THR A 29 7.77 14.15 -3.81
N VAL A 30 7.83 13.90 -5.12
CA VAL A 30 8.13 14.93 -6.14
C VAL A 30 7.12 16.09 -6.07
N ILE A 31 5.84 15.80 -5.88
CA ILE A 31 4.79 16.82 -5.72
C ILE A 31 5.10 17.72 -4.51
N PHE A 32 5.52 17.14 -3.38
CA PHE A 32 5.79 17.89 -2.15
C PHE A 32 7.16 18.56 -2.09
N LEU A 33 8.10 18.25 -2.99
CA LEU A 33 9.41 18.91 -3.02
C LEU A 33 9.36 20.42 -3.21
N PHE A 34 8.29 20.94 -3.82
CA PHE A 34 8.09 22.38 -3.99
C PHE A 34 7.65 23.09 -2.69
N ALA A 35 7.24 22.34 -1.67
CA ALA A 35 6.66 22.87 -0.43
C ALA A 35 7.51 22.58 0.82
N VAL A 36 8.24 21.46 0.86
CA VAL A 36 8.96 21.01 2.05
C VAL A 36 10.32 20.40 1.71
N PRO A 37 11.27 20.32 2.66
CA PRO A 37 12.55 19.66 2.44
C PRO A 37 12.40 18.20 2.00
N PHE A 38 13.35 17.70 1.21
CA PHE A 38 13.34 16.33 0.65
C PHE A 38 12.99 15.25 1.67
N LYS A 39 13.61 15.27 2.86
CA LYS A 39 13.33 14.29 3.92
C LYS A 39 11.84 14.28 4.30
N VAL A 40 11.23 15.45 4.48
CA VAL A 40 9.81 15.57 4.84
C VAL A 40 8.93 15.12 3.67
N ALA A 41 9.22 15.55 2.45
CA ALA A 41 8.48 15.14 1.26
C ALA A 41 8.49 13.61 1.07
N ALA A 42 9.66 12.99 1.27
CA ALA A 42 9.83 11.53 1.18
C ALA A 42 9.01 10.80 2.24
N LEU A 43 9.04 11.25 3.49
CA LEU A 43 8.22 10.68 4.56
C LEU A 43 6.71 10.83 4.27
N MET A 44 6.29 11.97 3.72
CA MET A 44 4.90 12.20 3.30
C MET A 44 4.48 11.25 2.17
N GLY A 45 5.33 11.05 1.16
CA GLY A 45 5.06 10.12 0.07
C GLY A 45 4.93 8.68 0.54
N LEU A 46 5.82 8.23 1.42
CA LEU A 46 5.78 6.88 2.00
C LEU A 46 4.54 6.68 2.87
N ALA A 47 4.23 7.64 3.75
CA ALA A 47 3.04 7.58 4.60
C ALA A 47 1.74 7.60 3.77
N PHE A 48 1.70 8.42 2.71
CA PHE A 48 0.58 8.46 1.78
C PHE A 48 0.34 7.10 1.14
N SER A 49 1.38 6.44 0.62
CA SER A 49 1.25 5.15 -0.05
C SER A 49 0.79 4.05 0.91
N ILE A 50 1.29 4.01 2.15
CA ILE A 50 0.76 3.10 3.18
C ILE A 50 -0.73 3.34 3.41
N GLY A 51 -1.13 4.60 3.55
CA GLY A 51 -2.53 5.00 3.72
C GLY A 51 -3.41 4.64 2.51
N HIS A 52 -2.88 4.76 1.29
CA HIS A 52 -3.55 4.39 0.06
C HIS A 52 -3.90 2.90 0.04
N PHE A 53 -2.91 2.02 0.26
CA PHE A 53 -3.13 0.58 0.29
C PHE A 53 -4.06 0.15 1.42
N HIS A 54 -3.89 0.72 2.62
CA HIS A 54 -4.83 0.47 3.72
C HIS A 54 -6.27 0.87 3.34
N GLY A 55 -6.45 2.01 2.68
CA GLY A 55 -7.75 2.47 2.20
C GLY A 55 -8.34 1.59 1.10
N ARG A 56 -7.51 1.11 0.16
CA ARG A 56 -7.88 0.19 -0.92
C ARG A 56 -8.43 -1.11 -0.34
N GLU A 57 -7.65 -1.80 0.50
CA GLU A 57 -8.06 -3.07 1.09
C GLU A 57 -9.25 -2.95 2.02
N LYS A 58 -9.31 -1.87 2.81
CA LYS A 58 -10.46 -1.59 3.66
C LYS A 58 -11.74 -1.48 2.82
N ARG A 59 -11.70 -0.71 1.72
CA ARG A 59 -12.85 -0.55 0.80
C ARG A 59 -13.20 -1.89 0.16
N ASP A 60 -12.22 -2.68 -0.24
CA ASP A 60 -12.45 -3.95 -0.93
C ASP A 60 -13.04 -4.99 0.03
N TYR A 61 -12.64 -4.98 1.29
CA TYR A 61 -13.30 -5.75 2.35
C TYR A 61 -14.74 -5.28 2.56
N GLU A 62 -14.98 -3.96 2.70
CA GLU A 62 -16.33 -3.39 2.84
C GLU A 62 -17.28 -3.85 1.72
N ARG A 63 -16.78 -3.89 0.48
CA ARG A 63 -17.52 -4.37 -0.69
C ARG A 63 -17.75 -5.88 -0.66
N SER A 64 -16.73 -6.66 -0.30
CA SER A 64 -16.84 -8.13 -0.28
C SER A 64 -17.86 -8.68 0.73
N VAL A 65 -18.24 -7.88 1.74
CA VAL A 65 -19.24 -8.25 2.76
C VAL A 65 -20.51 -7.39 2.71
N ASP A 66 -20.74 -6.65 1.61
CA ASP A 66 -21.90 -5.76 1.42
C ASP A 66 -22.17 -4.84 2.63
N MET A 67 -21.09 -4.27 3.18
CA MET A 67 -21.15 -3.57 4.45
C MET A 67 -22.10 -2.37 4.38
N LYS A 68 -23.04 -2.30 5.34
CA LYS A 68 -23.89 -1.12 5.52
C LYS A 68 -23.18 -0.07 6.38
N PRO A 69 -23.41 1.24 6.13
CA PRO A 69 -22.94 2.30 7.01
C PRO A 69 -23.41 2.09 8.46
N PRO A 70 -22.59 2.43 9.47
CA PRO A 70 -21.22 2.95 9.37
C PRO A 70 -20.18 1.83 9.15
N HIS A 71 -19.20 2.07 8.26
CA HIS A 71 -18.21 1.06 7.84
C HIS A 71 -17.07 0.82 8.85
N LEU A 72 -17.38 0.82 10.14
CA LEU A 72 -16.38 0.69 11.22
C LEU A 72 -15.70 -0.68 11.22
N LYS A 73 -16.44 -1.73 10.84
CA LYS A 73 -15.90 -3.09 10.76
C LYS A 73 -14.81 -3.22 9.69
N GLY A 74 -14.72 -2.29 8.74
CA GLY A 74 -13.67 -2.28 7.72
C GLY A 74 -12.26 -2.09 8.28
N TYR A 75 -12.14 -1.41 9.42
CA TYR A 75 -10.85 -1.20 10.10
C TYR A 75 -10.33 -2.42 10.87
N LEU A 76 -11.15 -3.46 11.02
CA LEU A 76 -10.77 -4.69 11.72
C LEU A 76 -9.99 -5.59 10.75
N MET A 77 -8.71 -5.26 10.49
CA MET A 77 -7.86 -5.92 9.48
C MET A 77 -7.74 -7.44 9.66
N TRP A 78 -7.98 -7.97 10.86
CA TRP A 78 -8.03 -9.43 11.10
C TRP A 78 -9.26 -10.13 10.47
N ARG A 79 -10.21 -9.36 9.93
CA ARG A 79 -11.36 -9.88 9.17
C ARG A 79 -11.14 -9.87 7.67
N TRP A 80 -10.05 -9.28 7.21
CA TRP A 80 -9.71 -9.25 5.79
C TRP A 80 -9.38 -10.66 5.31
N ASN A 81 -9.67 -10.93 4.05
CA ASN A 81 -9.32 -12.21 3.44
C ASN A 81 -7.80 -12.29 3.19
N PHE A 82 -7.33 -13.45 2.76
CA PHE A 82 -5.89 -13.67 2.56
C PHE A 82 -5.29 -12.71 1.52
N ASP A 83 -6.01 -12.49 0.42
CA ASP A 83 -5.62 -11.61 -0.69
C ASP A 83 -5.38 -10.17 -0.22
N GLN A 84 -6.34 -9.61 0.51
CA GLN A 84 -6.26 -8.27 1.11
C GLN A 84 -5.10 -8.14 2.10
N ILE A 85 -4.87 -9.18 2.92
CA ILE A 85 -3.74 -9.19 3.87
C ILE A 85 -2.41 -9.21 3.12
N THR A 86 -2.29 -10.02 2.05
CA THR A 86 -1.07 -10.13 1.25
C THR A 86 -0.81 -8.92 0.37
N ASP A 87 -1.84 -8.18 -0.03
CA ASP A 87 -1.66 -6.96 -0.82
C ASP A 87 -1.23 -5.78 0.05
N PHE A 88 -1.75 -5.71 1.29
CA PHE A 88 -1.42 -4.62 2.21
C PHE A 88 -0.10 -4.82 2.95
N TRP A 89 0.03 -5.90 3.73
CA TRP A 89 1.10 -5.99 4.75
C TRP A 89 2.52 -6.01 4.17
N PRO A 90 2.83 -6.82 3.14
CA PRO A 90 4.14 -6.79 2.50
C PRO A 90 4.49 -5.40 1.98
N THR A 91 3.56 -4.75 1.29
CA THR A 91 3.70 -3.37 0.79
C THR A 91 3.97 -2.39 1.93
N ALA A 92 3.14 -2.43 2.98
CA ALA A 92 3.28 -1.54 4.14
C ALA A 92 4.62 -1.74 4.87
N VAL A 93 5.07 -2.98 5.03
CA VAL A 93 6.36 -3.31 5.68
C VAL A 93 7.53 -2.78 4.86
N VAL A 94 7.54 -2.97 3.53
CA VAL A 94 8.60 -2.43 2.67
C VAL A 94 8.62 -0.91 2.72
N LEU A 95 7.47 -0.25 2.61
CA LEU A 95 7.40 1.21 2.68
C LEU A 95 7.82 1.74 4.05
N LEU A 96 7.45 1.06 5.14
CA LEU A 96 7.90 1.41 6.49
C LEU A 96 9.41 1.24 6.63
N PHE A 97 9.98 0.18 6.07
CA PHE A 97 11.43 -0.02 6.09
C PHE A 97 12.17 1.09 5.33
N VAL A 98 11.68 1.49 4.15
CA VAL A 98 12.21 2.64 3.41
C VAL A 98 12.05 3.94 4.22
N MET A 99 10.94 4.10 4.94
CA MET A 99 10.73 5.25 5.81
C MET A 99 11.77 5.33 6.92
N LEU A 100 12.15 4.19 7.51
CA LEU A 100 13.20 4.13 8.51
C LEU A 100 14.57 4.49 7.90
N ILE A 101 14.91 3.99 6.71
CA ILE A 101 16.13 4.35 5.98
C ILE A 101 16.20 5.86 5.73
N VAL A 102 15.11 6.46 5.23
CA VAL A 102 15.01 7.91 5.02
C VAL A 102 15.16 8.68 6.34
N ASN A 103 14.75 8.09 7.46
CA ASN A 103 14.86 8.73 8.76
C ASN A 103 16.23 8.61 9.42
N GLY A 104 17.15 7.81 8.85
CA GLY A 104 18.51 7.63 9.36
C GLY A 104 18.73 6.34 10.14
N LEU A 105 17.84 5.36 9.99
CA LEU A 105 18.11 3.97 10.34
C LEU A 105 19.01 3.33 9.27
#